data_AF-A0A847JFI4-F1
#
_entry.id   AF-A0A847JFI4-F1
#
_cell.length_a   1.000
_cell.length_b   1.000
_cell.length_c   1.000
_cell.angle_alpha   90.00
_cell.angle_beta   90.00
_cell.angle_gamma   90.00
#
_symmetry.space_group_name_H-M   'P 1'
#
loop_
_entity.id
_entity.type
_entity.pdbx_description
1 polymer ?
#
loop_
_entity_poly.entity_id
_entity_poly.type
_entity_poly.pdbx_seq_one_letter_code
_entity_poly.pdbx_strand_id
1 'polypeptide(L)'
;MWVDREDLVERVTREVMGRLPGRADPVPDRVDVPIGVSVRHVHLTKAHVEELFGEGREMQPFADLYQKGYYAAKEQVLVVGPKGAIAKVRVLGPPRAFSQVELAQTDAVAIGLRLPICSEGREAETQPVTIIGPEGSIRLPGGAEGGAFIARRHVHLGEEHAAEWGVKAGDLLDLEIEGPRPTCLHGVLVRVGRGWRPEVHLDTDEANACAVRTGQTGALVLRRRPGRG
;
A
#
# COMPACT_ATOMS: atom_id res chain seq x y z
N MET A 1 -10.04 42.51 38.01
CA MET A 1 -9.90 41.94 36.66
C MET A 1 -11.11 41.05 36.46
N TRP A 2 -12.12 41.53 35.73
CA TRP A 2 -13.33 40.76 35.49
C TRP A 2 -13.00 39.72 34.43
N VAL A 3 -13.08 38.44 34.78
CA VAL A 3 -12.94 37.36 33.80
C VAL A 3 -14.23 37.36 33.00
N ASP A 4 -14.12 37.47 31.68
CA ASP A 4 -15.28 37.36 30.79
C ASP A 4 -15.98 36.02 31.05
N ARG A 5 -17.30 36.08 31.19
CA ARG A 5 -18.13 34.91 31.46
C ARG A 5 -18.01 33.89 30.32
N GLU A 6 -17.83 34.34 29.08
CA GLU A 6 -17.63 33.45 27.94
C GLU A 6 -16.26 32.75 27.99
N ASP A 7 -15.18 33.48 28.26
CA ASP A 7 -13.84 32.91 28.43
C ASP A 7 -13.77 31.93 29.60
N LEU A 8 -14.48 32.23 30.70
CA LEU A 8 -14.53 31.36 31.86
C LEU A 8 -15.30 30.07 31.54
N VAL A 9 -16.42 30.17 30.80
CA VAL A 9 -17.20 29.02 30.36
C VAL A 9 -16.37 28.16 29.41
N GLU A 10 -15.63 28.75 28.47
CA GLU A 10 -14.80 27.98 27.53
C GLU A 10 -13.66 27.26 28.25
N ARG A 11 -12.97 27.94 29.17
CA ARG A 11 -11.88 27.35 29.96
C ARG A 11 -12.37 26.24 30.89
N VAL A 12 -13.49 26.45 31.59
CA VAL A 12 -14.08 25.43 32.45
C VAL A 12 -14.58 24.25 31.63
N THR A 13 -15.20 24.49 30.47
CA THR A 13 -15.63 23.41 29.57
C THR A 13 -14.44 22.60 29.10
N ARG A 14 -13.36 23.25 28.66
CA ARG A 14 -12.11 22.57 28.25
C ARG A 14 -11.52 21.73 29.39
N GLU A 15 -11.44 22.28 30.59
CA GLU A 15 -10.89 21.62 31.77
C GLU A 15 -11.76 20.44 32.24
N VAL A 16 -13.09 20.61 32.27
CA VAL A 16 -14.03 19.55 32.65
C VAL A 16 -14.02 18.44 31.60
N MET A 17 -13.98 18.79 30.31
CA MET A 17 -13.91 17.82 29.22
C MET A 17 -12.59 17.03 29.23
N GLY A 18 -11.47 17.65 29.64
CA GLY A 18 -10.19 16.98 29.82
C GLY A 18 -10.09 16.09 31.06
N ARG A 19 -11.02 16.22 32.02
CA ARG A 19 -11.04 15.43 33.27
C ARG A 19 -12.08 14.30 33.27
N LEU A 20 -12.86 14.13 32.20
CA LEU A 20 -13.84 13.05 32.10
C LEU A 20 -13.12 11.72 31.80
N PRO A 21 -13.12 10.74 32.73
CA PRO A 21 -12.52 9.44 32.47
C PRO A 21 -13.31 8.69 31.39
N GLY A 22 -12.59 8.16 30.38
CA GLY A 22 -13.18 7.36 29.30
C GLY A 22 -13.48 8.10 28.00
N ARG A 23 -13.05 9.37 27.86
CA ARG A 23 -13.10 10.06 26.57
C ARG A 23 -11.74 9.88 25.87
N ALA A 24 -11.70 9.03 24.84
CA ALA A 24 -10.59 9.03 23.90
C ALA A 24 -10.39 10.46 23.37
N ASP A 25 -9.13 10.88 23.20
CA ASP A 25 -8.82 12.14 22.53
C ASP A 25 -9.62 12.22 21.22
N PRO A 26 -10.15 13.39 20.84
CA PRO A 26 -10.93 13.52 19.63
C PRO A 26 -10.07 13.07 18.43
N VAL A 27 -10.49 12.00 17.76
CA VAL A 27 -9.86 11.51 16.52
C VAL A 27 -9.72 12.70 15.56
N PRO A 28 -8.52 12.98 15.04
CA PRO A 28 -8.29 14.13 14.19
C PRO A 28 -9.10 14.01 12.88
N ASP A 29 -9.45 15.13 12.27
CA ASP A 29 -10.14 15.15 10.97
C ASP A 29 -9.28 14.51 9.86
N ARG A 30 -7.96 14.69 9.96
CA ARG A 30 -6.95 14.15 9.06
C ARG A 30 -5.64 13.83 9.76
N VAL A 31 -4.87 12.90 9.22
CA VAL A 31 -3.58 12.43 9.76
C VAL A 31 -2.53 12.33 8.66
N ASP A 32 -1.32 12.83 8.92
CA ASP A 32 -0.21 12.72 7.99
C ASP A 32 0.41 11.32 8.04
N VAL A 33 0.56 10.70 6.86
CA VAL A 33 1.08 9.35 6.69
C VAL A 33 2.14 9.35 5.58
N PRO A 34 3.27 8.63 5.76
CA PRO A 34 4.26 8.50 4.69
C PRO A 34 3.68 7.78 3.47
N ILE A 35 4.12 8.20 2.29
CA ILE A 35 3.80 7.61 1.01
C ILE A 35 4.99 6.76 0.56
N GLY A 36 4.74 5.48 0.30
CA GLY A 36 5.63 4.56 -0.39
C GLY A 36 5.23 4.42 -1.85
N VAL A 37 6.18 4.65 -2.76
CA VAL A 37 5.98 4.43 -4.20
C VAL A 37 6.44 3.03 -4.57
N SER A 38 5.48 2.18 -4.94
CA SER A 38 5.69 0.79 -5.31
C SER A 38 6.07 0.69 -6.78
N VAL A 39 7.35 0.38 -7.02
CA VAL A 39 7.84 -0.02 -8.34
C VAL A 39 7.38 -1.46 -8.64
N ARG A 40 7.30 -1.83 -9.92
CA ARG A 40 7.01 -3.21 -10.36
C ARG A 40 7.82 -4.25 -9.58
N HIS A 41 7.12 -5.26 -9.07
CA HIS A 41 7.74 -6.29 -8.25
C HIS A 41 6.93 -7.59 -8.25
N VAL A 42 7.55 -8.65 -7.73
CA VAL A 42 6.90 -9.95 -7.53
C VAL A 42 7.05 -10.41 -6.08
N HIS A 43 6.04 -11.11 -5.58
CA HIS A 43 6.15 -11.93 -4.39
C HIS A 43 6.09 -13.39 -4.81
N LEU A 44 6.90 -14.25 -4.18
CA LEU A 44 7.05 -15.64 -4.58
C LEU A 44 6.77 -16.60 -3.43
N THR A 45 6.27 -17.80 -3.74
CA THR A 45 6.32 -18.94 -2.83
C THR A 45 7.74 -19.49 -2.73
N LYS A 46 8.02 -20.25 -1.67
CA LYS A 46 9.33 -20.94 -1.54
C LYS A 46 9.59 -21.87 -2.74
N ALA A 47 8.59 -22.63 -3.17
CA ALA A 47 8.70 -23.51 -4.33
C ALA A 47 9.05 -22.73 -5.61
N HIS A 48 8.40 -21.60 -5.86
CA HIS A 48 8.70 -20.76 -7.02
C HIS A 48 10.05 -20.05 -6.91
N VAL A 49 10.56 -19.77 -5.70
CA VAL A 49 11.94 -19.30 -5.53
C VAL A 49 12.91 -20.39 -6.00
N GLU A 50 12.71 -21.64 -5.57
CA GLU A 50 13.58 -22.75 -5.96
C GLU A 50 13.50 -23.04 -7.48
N GLU A 51 12.32 -23.00 -8.07
CA GLU A 51 12.15 -23.23 -9.51
C GLU A 51 12.78 -22.12 -10.37
N LEU A 52 12.74 -20.87 -9.92
CA LEU A 52 13.27 -19.74 -10.67
C LEU A 52 14.78 -19.54 -10.44
N PHE A 53 15.30 -19.87 -9.26
CA PHE A 53 16.66 -19.53 -8.83
C PHE A 53 17.54 -20.73 -8.47
N GLY A 54 16.99 -21.95 -8.48
CA GLY A 54 17.70 -23.20 -8.21
C GLY A 54 17.25 -23.89 -6.91
N GLU A 55 17.37 -25.21 -6.88
CA GLU A 55 16.96 -26.04 -5.74
C GLU A 55 17.67 -25.58 -4.43
N GLY A 56 16.88 -25.48 -3.35
CA GLY A 56 17.38 -25.05 -2.04
C GLY A 56 17.79 -23.58 -1.95
N ARG A 57 17.51 -22.73 -2.95
CA ARG A 57 17.84 -21.31 -2.86
C ARG A 57 16.96 -20.56 -1.87
N GLU A 58 17.63 -19.79 -1.02
CA GLU A 58 17.01 -18.77 -0.18
C GLU A 58 17.21 -17.38 -0.79
N MET A 59 16.16 -16.55 -0.68
CA MET A 59 16.19 -15.15 -1.09
C MET A 59 17.21 -14.37 -0.27
N GLN A 60 18.01 -13.53 -0.91
CA GLN A 60 19.02 -12.73 -0.23
C GLN A 60 18.52 -11.31 0.00
N PRO A 61 18.39 -10.83 1.25
CA PRO A 61 18.03 -9.44 1.51
C PRO A 61 18.99 -8.46 0.82
N PHE A 62 18.43 -7.45 0.18
CA PHE A 62 19.16 -6.34 -0.44
C PHE A 62 18.90 -5.02 0.28
N ALA A 63 17.63 -4.71 0.57
CA ALA A 63 17.24 -3.51 1.31
C ALA A 63 15.96 -3.78 2.09
N ASP A 64 15.90 -3.29 3.34
CA ASP A 64 14.68 -3.35 4.15
C ASP A 64 13.59 -2.45 3.56
N LEU A 65 12.34 -2.90 3.64
CA LEU A 65 11.17 -2.07 3.36
C LEU A 65 10.72 -1.35 4.62
N TYR A 66 9.82 -0.38 4.46
CA TYR A 66 9.26 0.37 5.58
C TYR A 66 8.51 -0.53 6.58
N GLN A 67 7.81 -1.54 6.07
CA GLN A 67 7.18 -2.58 6.89
C GLN A 67 8.24 -3.52 7.47
N LYS A 68 8.30 -3.61 8.81
CA LYS A 68 9.31 -4.40 9.52
C LYS A 68 9.25 -5.87 9.11
N GLY A 69 10.41 -6.44 8.77
CA GLY A 69 10.55 -7.85 8.39
C GLY A 69 10.31 -8.13 6.90
N TYR A 70 9.93 -7.12 6.12
CA TYR A 70 9.83 -7.22 4.66
C TYR A 70 11.06 -6.56 4.02
N TYR A 71 11.49 -7.10 2.89
CA TYR A 71 12.71 -6.64 2.20
C TYR A 71 12.60 -6.76 0.69
N ALA A 72 13.28 -5.88 -0.03
CA ALA A 72 13.66 -6.11 -1.41
C ALA A 72 14.82 -7.11 -1.43
N ALA A 73 14.70 -8.19 -2.21
CA ALA A 73 15.73 -9.21 -2.34
C ALA A 73 16.72 -8.88 -3.47
N LYS A 74 17.92 -9.47 -3.48
CA LYS A 74 18.88 -9.29 -4.59
C LYS A 74 18.36 -9.88 -5.89
N GLU A 75 17.55 -10.92 -5.77
CA GLU A 75 16.87 -11.62 -6.85
C GLU A 75 15.99 -10.67 -7.67
N GLN A 76 16.06 -10.86 -8.99
CA GLN A 76 15.22 -10.18 -9.97
C GLN A 76 14.79 -11.17 -11.03
N VAL A 77 13.61 -10.95 -11.59
CA VAL A 77 13.02 -11.79 -12.63
C VAL A 77 12.71 -10.98 -13.89
N LEU A 78 12.46 -11.70 -14.98
CA LEU A 78 11.85 -11.21 -16.19
C LEU A 78 10.35 -11.52 -16.13
N VAL A 79 9.49 -10.52 -16.34
CA VAL A 79 8.03 -10.70 -16.45
C VAL A 79 7.64 -10.59 -17.92
N VAL A 80 6.99 -11.62 -18.47
CA VAL A 80 6.73 -11.74 -19.90
C VAL A 80 5.23 -11.64 -20.20
N GLY A 81 4.89 -10.75 -21.13
CA GLY A 81 3.56 -10.62 -21.72
C GLY A 81 3.57 -10.82 -23.24
N PRO A 82 2.41 -10.78 -23.90
CA PRO A 82 2.29 -11.07 -25.33
C PRO A 82 3.11 -10.17 -26.26
N LYS A 83 3.41 -8.93 -25.85
CA LYS A 83 4.15 -7.95 -26.69
C LYS A 83 5.62 -7.79 -26.32
N GLY A 84 6.07 -8.41 -25.24
CA GLY A 84 7.45 -8.23 -24.77
C GLY A 84 7.62 -8.63 -23.32
N ALA A 85 8.69 -8.15 -22.71
CA ALA A 85 9.03 -8.49 -21.34
C ALA A 85 9.63 -7.30 -20.58
N ILE A 86 9.44 -7.30 -19.26
CA ILE A 86 10.06 -6.33 -18.35
C ILE A 86 11.16 -7.04 -17.57
N ALA A 87 12.40 -6.63 -17.80
CA ALA A 87 13.56 -7.13 -17.08
C ALA A 87 13.72 -6.45 -15.72
N LYS A 88 14.52 -7.07 -14.85
CA LYS A 88 14.92 -6.51 -13.55
C LYS A 88 13.74 -6.22 -12.61
N VAL A 89 12.67 -7.00 -12.70
CA VAL A 89 11.53 -6.90 -11.77
C VAL A 89 11.98 -7.46 -10.42
N ARG A 90 11.87 -6.65 -9.37
CA ARG A 90 12.40 -6.97 -8.04
C ARG A 90 11.55 -8.04 -7.35
N VAL A 91 12.19 -9.00 -6.68
CA VAL A 91 11.49 -9.93 -5.78
C VAL A 91 11.42 -9.30 -4.38
N LEU A 92 10.23 -9.28 -3.78
CA LEU A 92 10.03 -8.85 -2.39
C LEU A 92 9.85 -10.07 -1.48
N GLY A 93 10.55 -10.04 -0.34
CA GLY A 93 10.53 -11.07 0.68
C GLY A 93 9.82 -10.62 1.96
N PRO A 94 9.53 -11.57 2.87
CA PRO A 94 9.83 -13.00 2.76
C PRO A 94 8.91 -13.73 1.76
N PRO A 95 9.21 -15.01 1.40
CA PRO A 95 8.31 -15.82 0.60
C PRO A 95 6.89 -15.87 1.18
N ARG A 96 5.89 -15.89 0.31
CA ARG A 96 4.47 -15.90 0.65
C ARG A 96 3.83 -17.27 0.40
N ALA A 97 2.56 -17.40 0.81
CA ALA A 97 1.76 -18.60 0.54
C ALA A 97 1.36 -18.75 -0.94
N PHE A 98 1.39 -17.65 -1.71
CA PHE A 98 1.12 -17.65 -3.14
C PHE A 98 2.02 -16.61 -3.85
N SER A 99 2.25 -16.83 -5.13
CA SER A 99 3.01 -15.88 -5.96
C SER A 99 2.09 -14.87 -6.61
N GLN A 100 2.59 -13.65 -6.80
CA GLN A 100 1.85 -12.57 -7.45
C GLN A 100 2.80 -11.57 -8.13
N VAL A 101 2.30 -10.88 -9.15
CA VAL A 101 3.02 -9.83 -9.88
C VAL A 101 2.23 -8.54 -9.81
N GLU A 102 2.88 -7.49 -9.31
CA GLU A 102 2.29 -6.14 -9.21
C GLU A 102 2.98 -5.24 -10.23
N LEU A 103 2.20 -4.72 -11.18
CA LEU A 103 2.67 -3.82 -12.24
C LEU A 103 1.87 -2.51 -12.21
N ALA A 104 2.50 -1.40 -12.62
CA ALA A 104 1.74 -0.21 -12.98
C ALA A 104 0.98 -0.42 -14.29
N GLN A 105 -0.02 0.40 -14.58
CA GLN A 105 -0.81 0.28 -15.82
C GLN A 105 0.07 0.42 -17.06
N THR A 106 1.00 1.38 -17.05
CA THR A 106 1.93 1.62 -18.15
C THR A 106 2.83 0.41 -18.41
N ASP A 107 3.28 -0.26 -17.35
CA ASP A 107 4.08 -1.49 -17.45
C ASP A 107 3.27 -2.62 -18.11
N ALA A 108 2.04 -2.83 -17.68
CA ALA A 108 1.15 -3.84 -18.24
C ALA A 108 0.92 -3.62 -19.75
N VAL A 109 0.61 -2.38 -20.13
CA VAL A 109 0.39 -2.00 -21.54
C VAL A 109 1.65 -2.24 -22.38
N ALA A 110 2.84 -1.93 -21.85
CA ALA A 110 4.12 -2.09 -22.55
C ALA A 110 4.38 -3.54 -22.95
N ILE A 111 4.04 -4.51 -22.10
CA ILE A 111 4.17 -5.94 -22.39
C ILE A 111 2.90 -6.58 -22.96
N GLY A 112 1.87 -5.79 -23.24
CA GLY A 112 0.65 -6.25 -23.90
C GLY A 112 -0.32 -7.00 -22.99
N LEU A 113 -0.23 -6.79 -21.68
CA LEU A 113 -1.21 -7.29 -20.72
C LEU A 113 -2.34 -6.26 -20.52
N ARG A 114 -3.54 -6.76 -20.28
CA ARG A 114 -4.70 -5.97 -19.83
C ARG A 114 -5.05 -6.42 -18.42
N LEU A 115 -4.44 -5.77 -17.44
CA LEU A 115 -4.56 -6.14 -16.05
C LEU A 115 -5.69 -5.36 -15.37
N PRO A 116 -6.49 -6.00 -14.51
CA PRO A 116 -7.44 -5.30 -13.64
C PRO A 116 -6.71 -4.60 -12.48
N ILE A 117 -7.42 -3.68 -11.83
CA ILE A 117 -7.01 -3.16 -10.52
C ILE A 117 -7.49 -4.14 -9.46
N CYS A 118 -6.57 -4.70 -8.68
CA CYS A 118 -6.88 -5.63 -7.58
C CYS A 118 -6.18 -5.17 -6.30
N SER A 119 -6.74 -5.56 -5.16
CA SER A 119 -6.18 -5.33 -3.83
C SER A 119 -5.20 -6.43 -3.43
N GLU A 120 -5.39 -7.65 -3.97
CA GLU A 120 -4.62 -8.85 -3.66
C GLU A 120 -4.38 -9.71 -4.90
N GLY A 121 -3.35 -10.57 -4.82
CA GLY A 121 -2.94 -11.42 -5.93
C GLY A 121 -3.76 -12.69 -6.16
N ARG A 122 -4.85 -12.92 -5.43
CA ARG A 122 -5.73 -14.10 -5.56
C ARG A 122 -7.19 -13.78 -5.91
N GLU A 123 -7.47 -12.53 -6.27
CA GLU A 123 -8.79 -12.15 -6.78
C GLU A 123 -9.08 -12.85 -8.11
N ALA A 124 -10.35 -13.14 -8.39
CA ALA A 124 -10.77 -13.90 -9.57
C ALA A 124 -10.36 -13.24 -10.89
N GLU A 125 -10.23 -11.92 -10.85
CA GLU A 125 -9.89 -11.05 -11.97
C GLU A 125 -8.38 -11.08 -12.30
N THR A 126 -7.53 -11.47 -11.36
CA THR A 126 -6.06 -11.50 -11.57
C THR A 126 -5.70 -12.36 -12.77
N GLN A 127 -4.75 -11.89 -13.57
CA GLN A 127 -4.49 -12.45 -14.90
C GLN A 127 -3.27 -13.38 -14.93
N PRO A 128 -3.24 -14.35 -15.85
CA PRO A 128 -2.10 -15.23 -16.01
C PRO A 128 -0.86 -14.47 -16.52
N VAL A 129 0.33 -14.84 -16.03
CA VAL A 129 1.60 -14.20 -16.39
C VAL A 129 2.75 -15.19 -16.33
N THR A 130 3.76 -15.00 -17.20
CA THR A 130 5.00 -15.80 -17.18
C THR A 130 6.10 -15.03 -16.47
N ILE A 131 6.81 -15.72 -15.59
CA ILE A 131 7.97 -15.21 -14.87
C ILE A 131 9.17 -16.09 -15.21
N ILE A 132 10.30 -15.48 -15.56
CA ILE A 132 11.53 -16.19 -15.90
C ILE A 132 12.64 -15.74 -14.95
N GLY A 133 13.27 -16.72 -14.31
CA GLY A 133 14.46 -16.56 -13.47
C GLY A 133 15.69 -17.15 -14.17
N PRO A 134 16.86 -17.11 -13.52
CA PRO A 134 18.10 -17.65 -14.08
C PRO A 134 18.08 -19.17 -14.30
N GLU A 135 17.36 -19.93 -13.47
CA GLU A 135 17.38 -21.40 -13.48
C GLU A 135 16.10 -22.02 -14.05
N GLY A 136 15.05 -21.23 -14.29
CA GLY A 136 13.76 -21.75 -14.75
C GLY A 136 12.72 -20.68 -15.04
N SER A 137 11.50 -21.14 -15.33
CA SER A 137 10.37 -20.27 -15.63
C SER A 137 9.06 -20.85 -15.12
N ILE A 138 8.19 -19.99 -14.60
CA ILE A 138 6.87 -20.36 -14.11
C ILE A 138 5.77 -19.61 -14.87
N ARG A 139 4.59 -20.22 -14.95
CA ARG A 139 3.36 -19.57 -15.44
C ARG A 139 2.38 -19.50 -14.29
N LEU A 140 2.11 -18.29 -13.80
CA LEU A 140 1.00 -18.08 -12.87
C LEU A 140 -0.32 -18.15 -13.65
N PRO A 141 -1.33 -18.90 -13.17
CA PRO A 141 -2.57 -19.11 -13.90
C PRO A 141 -3.56 -17.93 -13.78
N GLY A 142 -3.37 -17.01 -12.84
CA GLY A 142 -4.38 -16.02 -12.46
C GLY A 142 -5.40 -16.56 -11.46
N GLY A 143 -6.44 -15.78 -11.20
CA GLY A 143 -7.51 -16.15 -10.26
C GLY A 143 -7.01 -16.53 -8.86
N ALA A 144 -7.63 -17.55 -8.27
CA ALA A 144 -7.39 -17.97 -6.89
C ALA A 144 -6.02 -18.61 -6.61
N GLU A 145 -5.18 -18.80 -7.63
CA GLU A 145 -3.86 -19.45 -7.50
C GLU A 145 -2.69 -18.46 -7.59
N GLY A 146 -2.95 -17.18 -7.88
CA GLY A 146 -1.92 -16.17 -8.05
C GLY A 146 -1.86 -15.64 -9.49
N GLY A 147 -1.66 -14.34 -9.66
CA GLY A 147 -1.59 -13.72 -10.97
C GLY A 147 -0.93 -12.35 -10.99
N ALA A 148 -1.02 -11.70 -12.16
CA ALA A 148 -0.65 -10.32 -12.36
C ALA A 148 -1.87 -9.39 -12.24
N PHE A 149 -1.65 -8.22 -11.65
CA PHE A 149 -2.65 -7.16 -11.51
C PHE A 149 -1.99 -5.78 -11.35
N ILE A 150 -2.81 -4.73 -11.45
CA ILE A 150 -2.42 -3.37 -11.07
C ILE A 150 -2.80 -3.17 -9.60
N ALA A 151 -1.83 -2.84 -8.76
CA ALA A 151 -2.06 -2.71 -7.33
C ALA A 151 -3.00 -1.55 -7.03
N ARG A 152 -4.12 -1.84 -6.36
CA ARG A 152 -5.02 -0.80 -5.85
C ARG A 152 -4.30 -0.01 -4.75
N ARG A 153 -4.30 1.32 -4.85
CA ARG A 153 -3.83 2.18 -3.76
C ARG A 153 -4.46 1.83 -2.41
N HIS A 154 -3.63 1.75 -1.39
CA HIS A 154 -4.04 1.32 -0.06
C HIS A 154 -3.16 1.95 1.01
N VAL A 155 -3.64 1.92 2.25
CA VAL A 155 -2.85 2.23 3.43
C VAL A 155 -2.71 0.97 4.28
N HIS A 156 -1.47 0.65 4.67
CA HIS A 156 -1.20 -0.34 5.70
C HIS A 156 -1.34 0.30 7.07
N LEU A 157 -2.11 -0.30 7.97
CA LEU A 157 -2.25 0.12 9.37
C LEU A 157 -2.00 -1.05 10.32
N GLY A 158 -1.37 -0.75 11.45
CA GLY A 158 -1.41 -1.63 12.61
C GLY A 158 -2.79 -1.61 13.28
N GLU A 159 -3.12 -2.65 14.04
CA GLU A 159 -4.39 -2.75 14.79
C GLU A 159 -4.59 -1.56 15.74
N GLU A 160 -3.52 -1.13 16.41
CA GLU A 160 -3.52 0.04 17.32
C GLU A 160 -3.88 1.32 16.57
N HIS A 161 -3.21 1.61 15.45
CA HIS A 161 -3.50 2.80 14.63
C HIS A 161 -4.91 2.76 14.05
N ALA A 162 -5.38 1.61 13.60
CA ALA A 162 -6.75 1.46 13.09
C ALA A 162 -7.78 1.78 14.18
N ALA A 163 -7.57 1.29 15.40
CA ALA A 163 -8.42 1.58 16.55
C ALA A 163 -8.36 3.07 16.96
N GLU A 164 -7.15 3.64 17.04
CA GLU A 164 -6.94 5.07 17.36
C GLU A 164 -7.59 6.00 16.33
N TRP A 165 -7.54 5.64 15.05
CA TRP A 165 -8.10 6.45 13.97
C TRP A 165 -9.58 6.16 13.71
N GLY A 166 -10.16 5.18 14.41
CA GLY A 166 -11.55 4.80 14.28
C GLY A 166 -11.91 4.22 12.90
N VAL A 167 -10.97 3.54 12.25
CA VAL A 167 -11.13 2.91 10.93
C VAL A 167 -10.94 1.39 11.03
N LYS A 168 -11.52 0.65 10.09
CA LYS A 168 -11.40 -0.81 10.00
C LYS A 168 -10.91 -1.25 8.63
N ALA A 169 -10.42 -2.50 8.56
CA ALA A 169 -10.07 -3.12 7.29
C ALA A 169 -11.27 -3.07 6.32
N GLY A 170 -11.01 -2.68 5.07
CA GLY A 170 -12.03 -2.52 4.04
C GLY A 170 -12.65 -1.11 3.96
N ASP A 171 -12.41 -0.24 4.93
CA ASP A 171 -12.82 1.17 4.81
C ASP A 171 -12.05 1.86 3.67
N LEU A 172 -12.66 2.93 3.15
CA LEU A 172 -12.11 3.74 2.07
C LEU A 172 -11.90 5.17 2.57
N LEU A 173 -10.66 5.65 2.50
CA LEU A 173 -10.27 6.99 2.90
C LEU A 173 -9.88 7.83 1.68
N ASP A 174 -9.89 9.15 1.85
CA ASP A 174 -9.35 10.08 0.86
C ASP A 174 -7.94 10.50 1.29
N LEU A 175 -7.03 10.60 0.33
CA LEU A 175 -5.66 11.07 0.55
C LEU A 175 -5.45 12.42 -0.12
N GLU A 176 -5.17 13.43 0.68
CA GLU A 176 -4.76 14.75 0.22
C GLU A 176 -3.23 14.79 0.06
N ILE A 177 -2.76 15.14 -1.13
CA ILE A 177 -1.34 15.32 -1.45
C ILE A 177 -1.15 16.77 -1.87
N GLU A 178 -0.25 17.47 -1.18
CA GLU A 178 0.21 18.80 -1.55
C GLU A 178 1.44 18.73 -2.48
N GLY A 179 1.88 19.88 -2.97
CA GLY A 179 3.09 20.01 -3.79
C GLY A 179 2.82 20.47 -5.22
N PRO A 180 3.70 20.14 -6.18
CA PRO A 180 3.61 20.68 -7.54
C PRO A 180 2.36 20.25 -8.33
N ARG A 181 1.76 19.10 -7.96
CA ARG A 181 0.52 18.59 -8.54
C ARG A 181 -0.46 18.23 -7.42
N PRO A 182 -1.02 19.25 -6.74
CA PRO A 182 -1.89 19.02 -5.59
C PRO A 182 -3.10 18.19 -6.02
N THR A 183 -3.37 17.11 -5.30
CA THR A 183 -4.35 16.09 -5.71
C THR A 183 -5.04 15.51 -4.48
N CYS A 184 -6.32 15.19 -4.61
CA CYS A 184 -7.02 14.32 -3.66
C CYS A 184 -7.30 12.97 -4.33
N LEU A 185 -6.67 11.90 -3.83
CA LEU A 185 -6.92 10.54 -4.29
C LEU A 185 -8.01 9.90 -3.44
N HIS A 186 -9.19 9.74 -4.02
CA HIS A 186 -10.32 9.08 -3.37
C HIS A 186 -10.15 7.57 -3.32
N GLY A 187 -10.72 6.95 -2.28
CA GLY A 187 -10.91 5.50 -2.21
C GLY A 187 -9.63 4.70 -1.91
N VAL A 188 -8.72 5.26 -1.10
CA VAL A 188 -7.56 4.54 -0.55
C VAL A 188 -8.06 3.46 0.39
N LEU A 189 -7.78 2.20 0.05
CA LEU A 189 -8.25 1.04 0.81
C LEU A 189 -7.48 0.90 2.13
N VAL A 190 -8.20 0.78 3.24
CA VAL A 190 -7.60 0.49 4.54
C VAL A 190 -7.32 -1.01 4.67
N ARG A 191 -6.06 -1.37 4.90
CA ARG A 191 -5.64 -2.73 5.21
C ARG A 191 -5.02 -2.75 6.61
N VAL A 192 -5.55 -3.61 7.47
CA VAL A 192 -5.08 -3.75 8.85
C VAL A 192 -4.31 -5.06 9.00
N GLY A 193 -3.12 -4.98 9.58
CA GLY A 193 -2.27 -6.14 9.81
C GLY A 193 -1.46 -5.99 11.10
N ARG A 194 -1.22 -7.12 11.75
CA ARG A 194 -0.50 -7.15 13.03
C ARG A 194 0.94 -6.66 12.84
N GLY A 195 1.32 -5.63 13.60
CA GLY A 195 2.68 -5.06 13.57
C GLY A 195 3.02 -4.23 12.34
N TRP A 196 2.05 -3.93 11.47
CA TRP A 196 2.22 -3.01 10.36
C TRP A 196 2.35 -1.57 10.84
N ARG A 197 3.10 -0.77 10.08
CA ARG A 197 3.28 0.65 10.30
C ARG A 197 2.44 1.44 9.29
N PRO A 198 1.86 2.60 9.68
CA PRO A 198 1.15 3.47 8.76
C PRO A 198 1.97 3.83 7.53
N GLU A 199 1.50 3.43 6.34
CA GLU A 199 2.12 3.81 5.07
C GLU A 199 1.11 3.68 3.94
N VAL A 200 0.97 4.73 3.14
CA VAL A 200 0.17 4.71 1.92
C VAL A 200 1.02 4.18 0.77
N HIS A 201 0.49 3.23 0.01
CA HIS A 201 1.15 2.61 -1.13
C HIS A 201 0.46 3.09 -2.41
N LEU A 202 1.24 3.75 -3.27
CA LEU A 202 0.85 4.17 -4.62
C LEU A 202 1.76 3.48 -5.63
N ASP A 203 1.23 3.11 -6.80
CA ASP A 203 2.11 2.66 -7.90
C ASP A 203 2.87 3.84 -8.53
N THR A 204 3.77 3.54 -9.47
CA THR A 204 4.55 4.59 -10.14
C THR A 204 3.72 5.52 -11.02
N ASP A 205 2.61 5.06 -11.59
CA ASP A 205 1.76 5.89 -12.45
C ASP A 205 0.97 6.90 -11.59
N GLU A 206 0.41 6.44 -10.47
CA GLU A 206 -0.25 7.28 -9.47
C GLU A 206 0.71 8.31 -8.86
N ALA A 207 1.92 7.87 -8.47
CA ALA A 207 2.92 8.75 -7.88
C ALA A 207 3.40 9.82 -8.85
N ASN A 208 3.65 9.45 -10.12
CA ASN A 208 4.02 10.40 -11.17
C ASN A 208 2.89 11.38 -11.48
N ALA A 209 1.63 10.94 -11.48
CA ALA A 209 0.47 11.80 -11.66
C ALA A 209 0.40 12.87 -10.55
N CYS A 210 0.70 12.50 -9.30
CA CYS A 210 0.68 13.41 -8.14
C CYS A 210 2.01 14.15 -7.89
N ALA A 211 3.05 13.89 -8.69
CA ALA A 211 4.41 14.42 -8.49
C ALA A 211 5.00 14.14 -7.09
N VAL A 212 4.75 12.94 -6.55
CA VAL A 212 5.20 12.50 -5.22
C VAL A 212 6.25 11.38 -5.30
N ARG A 213 7.10 11.28 -4.28
CA ARG A 213 8.16 10.27 -4.14
C ARG A 213 8.08 9.57 -2.79
N THR A 214 8.67 8.38 -2.71
CA THR A 214 8.80 7.63 -1.46
C THR A 214 9.39 8.49 -0.35
N GLY A 215 8.77 8.46 0.82
CA GLY A 215 9.19 9.19 2.02
C GLY A 215 8.59 10.59 2.16
N GLN A 216 7.86 11.09 1.15
CA GLN A 216 7.00 12.26 1.34
C GLN A 216 5.72 11.86 2.09
N THR A 217 5.05 12.85 2.69
CA THR A 217 3.83 12.65 3.46
C THR A 217 2.61 13.13 2.69
N GLY A 218 1.47 12.46 2.92
CA GLY A 218 0.14 12.94 2.53
C GLY A 218 -0.82 12.82 3.70
N ALA A 219 -1.91 13.58 3.66
CA ALA A 219 -2.90 13.61 4.73
C ALA A 219 -4.08 12.68 4.40
N LEU A 220 -4.29 11.64 5.20
CA LEU A 220 -5.49 10.82 5.13
C LEU A 220 -6.64 11.52 5.85
N VAL A 221 -7.77 11.68 5.16
CA VAL A 221 -9.00 12.27 5.70
C VAL A 221 -9.79 11.18 6.43
N LEU A 222 -9.81 11.24 7.76
CA LEU A 222 -10.49 10.26 8.63
C LEU A 222 -11.97 10.58 8.81
N ARG A 223 -12.31 11.87 8.85
CA ARG A 223 -13.68 12.35 8.94
C ARG A 223 -13.94 13.36 7.84
N ARG A 224 -14.87 13.04 6.96
CA ARG A 224 -15.40 14.04 6.03
C ARG A 224 -16.18 15.05 6.85
N ARG A 225 -15.73 16.31 6.86
CA ARG A 225 -16.57 17.41 7.37
C ARG A 225 -17.87 17.39 6.58
N PRO A 226 -19.05 17.52 7.22
CA PRO A 226 -20.28 17.74 6.48
C PRO A 226 -20.05 18.98 5.60
N GLY A 227 -20.14 18.79 4.28
CA GLY A 227 -19.74 19.80 3.32
C GLY A 227 -20.47 21.12 3.55
N ARG A 228 -19.75 22.22 3.40
CA ARG A 228 -20.40 23.43 2.88
C ARG A 228 -20.74 23.09 1.42
N GLY A 229 -22.04 22.98 1.15
CA GLY A 229 -22.56 22.85 -0.21
C GLY A 229 -22.27 24.08 -1.06
#